data_AF-A0A5B8N947-F1
#
_entry.id   AF-A0A5B8N947-F1
#
_cell.length_a   1.000
_cell.length_b   1.000
_cell.length_c   1.000
_cell.angle_alpha   90.00
_cell.angle_beta   90.00
_cell.angle_gamma   90.00
#
_symmetry.space_group_name_H-M   'P 1'
#
loop_
_entity.id
_entity.type
_entity.pdbx_description
1 polymer ?
#
loop_
_entity_poly.entity_id
_entity_poly.type
_entity_poly.pdbx_seq_one_letter_code
_entity_poly.pdbx_strand_id
1 'polypeptide(L)'
;MQTNGYSIVALSSEQQNARSILGKLVQCLHNSAWTSDEGIDLDWLEAAFHKLVMIDRYCHARKIERYVIPAIRNASTDTDALLEKLDALNVEALRILRFAYERMQCAMEGGDVDLEMLIATMEVYCLRMLERLALEEEELFPVASRMLSNEEWFRLAARCLSDAGARHDACRQSCSAGGRAHGRRRYYYVH
;
A
#
# COMPACT_ATOMS: atom_id res chain seq x y z
N MET A 1 -8.91 -27.03 -16.06
CA MET A 1 -9.06 -25.59 -15.77
C MET A 1 -7.88 -25.20 -14.86
N GLN A 2 -6.89 -24.45 -15.36
CA GLN A 2 -5.68 -24.12 -14.59
C GLN A 2 -6.00 -22.99 -13.60
N THR A 3 -6.09 -23.33 -12.32
CA THR A 3 -6.33 -22.38 -11.20
C THR A 3 -5.24 -21.30 -11.11
N ASN A 4 -4.04 -21.58 -11.61
CA ASN A 4 -2.94 -20.63 -11.74
C ASN A 4 -3.34 -19.39 -12.58
N GLY A 5 -3.91 -19.57 -13.77
CA GLY A 5 -4.29 -18.46 -14.65
C GLY A 5 -5.32 -17.51 -14.03
N TYR A 6 -6.34 -18.04 -13.35
CA TYR A 6 -7.34 -17.20 -12.66
C TYR A 6 -6.76 -16.45 -11.46
N SER A 7 -5.84 -17.08 -10.73
CA SER A 7 -5.18 -16.46 -9.57
C SER A 7 -4.27 -15.32 -10.00
N ILE A 8 -3.46 -15.52 -11.05
CA ILE A 8 -2.60 -14.48 -11.60
C ILE A 8 -3.42 -13.29 -12.13
N VAL A 9 -4.50 -13.53 -12.87
CA VAL A 9 -5.37 -12.44 -13.37
C VAL A 9 -5.96 -11.62 -12.21
N ALA A 10 -6.38 -12.27 -11.13
CA ALA A 10 -6.89 -11.58 -9.95
C ALA A 10 -5.80 -10.74 -9.25
N LEU A 11 -4.56 -11.24 -9.19
CA LEU A 11 -3.42 -10.50 -8.64
C LEU A 11 -3.03 -9.32 -9.53
N SER A 12 -2.99 -9.50 -10.86
CA SER A 12 -2.75 -8.41 -11.83
C SER A 12 -3.82 -7.32 -11.74
N SER A 13 -5.09 -7.68 -11.51
CA SER A 13 -6.15 -6.68 -11.30
C SER A 13 -5.93 -5.87 -10.01
N GLU A 14 -5.53 -6.53 -8.91
CA GLU A 14 -5.17 -5.86 -7.66
C GLU A 14 -3.95 -4.93 -7.84
N GLN A 15 -2.99 -5.36 -8.66
CA GLN A 15 -1.79 -4.59 -9.01
C GLN A 15 -2.12 -3.34 -9.82
N GLN A 16 -2.98 -3.47 -10.84
CA GLN A 16 -3.43 -2.35 -11.64
C GLN A 16 -4.19 -1.32 -10.80
N ASN A 17 -4.97 -1.79 -9.82
CA ASN A 17 -5.61 -0.90 -8.86
C ASN A 17 -4.57 -0.15 -8.00
N ALA A 18 -3.57 -0.87 -7.47
CA ALA A 18 -2.48 -0.27 -6.68
C ALA A 18 -1.71 0.80 -7.48
N ARG A 19 -1.38 0.52 -8.74
CA ARG A 19 -0.75 1.51 -9.63
C ARG A 19 -1.65 2.71 -9.88
N SER A 20 -2.94 2.48 -10.12
CA SER A 20 -3.89 3.57 -10.37
C SER A 20 -4.00 4.52 -9.18
N ILE A 21 -4.12 4.01 -7.96
CA ILE A 21 -4.24 4.86 -6.75
C ILE A 21 -2.94 5.62 -6.47
N LEU A 22 -1.78 4.98 -6.63
CA LEU A 22 -0.47 5.63 -6.47
C LEU A 22 -0.25 6.70 -7.53
N GLY A 23 -0.50 6.38 -8.80
CA GLY A 23 -0.35 7.32 -9.92
C GLY A 23 -1.26 8.56 -9.78
N LYS A 24 -2.49 8.38 -9.29
CA LYS A 24 -3.38 9.51 -8.98
C LYS A 24 -2.83 10.39 -7.86
N LEU A 25 -2.23 9.80 -6.82
CA LEU A 25 -1.62 10.58 -5.76
C LEU A 25 -0.38 11.33 -6.27
N VAL A 26 0.51 10.68 -7.04
CA VAL A 26 1.65 11.35 -7.69
C VAL A 26 1.17 12.53 -8.52
N GLN A 27 0.16 12.34 -9.38
CA GLN A 27 -0.40 13.42 -10.19
C GLN A 27 -0.96 14.56 -9.31
N CYS A 28 -1.62 14.24 -8.20
CA CYS A 28 -2.10 15.23 -7.24
C CYS A 28 -0.97 16.03 -6.59
N LEU A 29 0.13 15.37 -6.23
CA LEU A 29 1.31 16.01 -5.62
C LEU A 29 2.07 16.87 -6.65
N HIS A 30 2.12 16.44 -7.91
CA HIS A 30 2.87 17.10 -8.97
C HIS A 30 2.17 18.35 -9.54
N ASN A 31 0.83 18.37 -9.58
CA ASN A 31 0.06 19.41 -10.28
C ASN A 31 0.07 20.81 -9.62
N SER A 32 0.92 21.05 -8.62
CA SER A 32 1.05 22.30 -7.84
C SER A 32 -0.28 22.96 -7.43
N ALA A 33 -1.38 22.20 -7.39
CA ALA A 33 -2.71 22.70 -7.03
C ALA A 33 -2.80 23.09 -5.54
N TRP A 34 -1.72 22.87 -4.81
CA TRP A 34 -1.49 23.17 -3.40
C TRP A 34 -0.76 24.50 -3.19
N THR A 35 -0.26 25.16 -4.25
CA THR A 35 0.27 26.52 -4.17
C THR A 35 -0.86 27.52 -4.39
N SER A 36 -1.09 28.38 -3.39
CA SER A 36 -1.92 29.58 -3.50
C SER A 36 -1.06 30.84 -3.42
N ASP A 37 -1.63 32.01 -3.72
CA ASP A 37 -0.95 33.31 -3.49
C ASP A 37 -0.54 33.51 -2.01
N GLU A 38 -1.16 32.77 -1.08
CA GLU A 38 -0.89 32.82 0.36
C GLU A 38 0.09 31.71 0.84
N GLY A 39 0.62 30.90 -0.09
CA GLY A 39 1.50 29.78 0.21
C GLY A 39 0.79 28.41 0.11
N ILE A 40 1.31 27.43 0.83
CA ILE A 40 0.86 26.02 0.75
C ILE A 40 -0.35 25.80 1.66
N ASP A 41 -1.43 25.26 1.11
CA ASP A 41 -2.64 24.90 1.86
C ASP A 41 -2.39 23.69 2.78
N LEU A 42 -2.41 23.94 4.10
CA LEU A 42 -2.20 22.91 5.12
C LEU A 42 -3.34 21.89 5.21
N ASP A 43 -4.58 22.29 4.95
CA ASP A 43 -5.74 21.38 4.96
C ASP A 43 -5.64 20.40 3.77
N TRP A 44 -5.23 20.92 2.61
CA TRP A 44 -4.93 20.09 1.45
C TRP A 44 -3.79 19.10 1.75
N LEU A 45 -2.71 19.57 2.38
CA LEU A 45 -1.54 18.75 2.69
C LEU A 45 -1.92 17.63 3.67
N GLU A 46 -2.73 17.93 4.69
CA GLU A 46 -3.26 16.92 5.61
C GLU A 46 -4.10 15.88 4.88
N ALA A 47 -4.98 16.31 3.98
CA ALA A 47 -5.79 15.40 3.18
C ALA A 47 -4.94 14.51 2.26
N ALA A 48 -3.88 15.07 1.64
CA ALA A 48 -2.93 14.34 0.81
C ALA A 48 -2.13 13.32 1.64
N PHE A 49 -1.66 13.71 2.81
CA PHE A 49 -0.92 12.83 3.71
C PHE A 49 -1.80 11.68 4.25
N HIS A 50 -3.05 11.98 4.62
CA HIS A 50 -3.99 10.93 5.02
C HIS A 50 -4.25 9.93 3.88
N LYS A 51 -4.36 10.40 2.63
CA LYS A 51 -4.47 9.50 1.46
C LYS A 51 -3.23 8.61 1.32
N LEU A 52 -2.02 9.15 1.50
CA LEU A 52 -0.77 8.39 1.48
C LEU A 52 -0.79 7.23 2.49
N VAL A 53 -1.15 7.51 3.75
CA VAL A 53 -1.25 6.50 4.81
C VAL A 53 -2.30 5.43 4.50
N MET A 54 -3.41 5.81 3.89
CA MET A 54 -4.44 4.86 3.46
C MET A 54 -3.97 3.97 2.30
N ILE A 55 -3.20 4.52 1.36
CA ILE A 55 -2.58 3.76 0.27
C ILE A 55 -1.55 2.78 0.82
N ASP A 56 -0.69 3.20 1.76
CA ASP A 56 0.29 2.33 2.41
C ASP A 56 -0.38 1.11 3.06
N ARG A 57 -1.42 1.35 3.86
CA ARG A 57 -2.23 0.28 4.47
C ARG A 57 -2.85 -0.65 3.44
N TYR A 58 -3.35 -0.10 2.32
CA TYR A 58 -3.87 -0.92 1.23
C TYR A 58 -2.77 -1.80 0.62
N CYS A 59 -1.60 -1.22 0.32
CA CYS A 59 -0.46 -1.92 -0.26
C CYS A 59 -0.02 -3.10 0.61
N HIS A 60 0.07 -2.92 1.93
CA HIS A 60 0.40 -3.99 2.89
C HIS A 60 -0.71 -5.04 3.06
N ALA A 61 -1.96 -4.68 2.79
CA ALA A 61 -3.10 -5.57 2.92
C ALA A 61 -3.38 -6.43 1.66
N ARG A 62 -2.62 -6.23 0.58
CA ARG A 62 -2.74 -6.95 -0.70
C ARG A 62 -2.49 -8.45 -0.54
N LYS A 63 -3.05 -9.23 -1.46
CA LYS A 63 -2.92 -10.69 -1.46
C LYS A 63 -1.47 -11.12 -1.74
N ILE A 64 -0.76 -10.34 -2.55
CA ILE A 64 0.66 -10.59 -2.88
C ILE A 64 1.50 -10.62 -1.60
N GLU A 65 1.37 -9.58 -0.76
CA GLU A 65 2.05 -9.45 0.53
C GLU A 65 1.69 -10.58 1.49
N ARG A 66 0.39 -10.84 1.63
CA ARG A 66 -0.13 -11.72 2.69
C ARG A 66 0.02 -13.20 2.40
N TYR A 67 0.06 -13.58 1.12
CA TYR A 67 -0.03 -14.99 0.73
C TYR A 67 1.02 -15.41 -0.30
N VAL A 68 1.24 -14.62 -1.34
CA VAL A 68 2.11 -15.03 -2.46
C VAL A 68 3.58 -14.99 -2.05
N ILE A 69 4.04 -13.87 -1.49
CA ILE A 69 5.42 -13.73 -1.01
C ILE A 69 5.76 -14.81 0.04
N PRO A 70 4.93 -15.04 1.08
CA PRO A 70 5.17 -16.13 2.02
C PRO A 70 5.18 -17.52 1.37
N ALA A 71 4.33 -17.78 0.37
CA ALA A 71 4.32 -19.07 -0.31
C ALA A 71 5.61 -19.32 -1.09
N ILE A 72 6.10 -18.30 -1.80
CA ILE A 72 7.37 -18.38 -2.56
C ILE A 72 8.56 -18.60 -1.62
N ARG A 73 8.62 -17.87 -0.50
CA ARG A 73 9.65 -18.08 0.55
C ARG A 73 9.71 -19.52 1.05
N ASN A 74 8.54 -20.13 1.23
CA ASN A 74 8.45 -21.50 1.72
C ASN A 74 8.77 -22.56 0.64
N ALA A 75 8.73 -22.18 -0.64
CA ALA A 75 8.90 -23.11 -1.76
C ALA A 75 10.37 -23.31 -2.16
N SER A 76 11.21 -22.27 -2.15
CA SER A 76 12.67 -22.40 -2.36
C SER A 76 13.43 -21.15 -1.94
N THR A 77 14.68 -21.36 -1.48
CA THR A 77 15.69 -20.33 -1.24
C THR A 77 16.24 -19.70 -2.52
N ASP A 78 16.02 -20.31 -3.69
CA ASP A 78 16.50 -19.78 -4.99
C ASP A 78 15.89 -18.39 -5.33
N THR A 79 14.86 -17.97 -4.59
CA THR A 79 14.18 -16.70 -4.78
C THR A 79 14.58 -15.63 -3.77
N ASP A 80 15.46 -15.96 -2.82
CA ASP A 80 15.82 -15.08 -1.70
C ASP A 80 16.33 -13.73 -2.20
N ALA A 81 17.18 -13.70 -3.24
CA ALA A 81 17.69 -12.45 -3.81
C ALA A 81 16.59 -11.53 -4.38
N LEU A 82 15.54 -12.08 -4.98
CA LEU A 82 14.40 -11.28 -5.48
C LEU A 82 13.56 -10.77 -4.30
N LEU A 83 13.34 -11.62 -3.31
CA LEU A 83 12.54 -11.28 -2.14
C LEU A 83 13.25 -10.25 -1.24
N GLU A 84 14.57 -10.33 -1.12
CA GLU A 84 15.40 -9.32 -0.44
C GLU A 84 15.34 -7.96 -1.14
N LYS A 85 15.32 -7.93 -2.49
CA LYS A 85 15.11 -6.68 -3.23
C LYS A 85 13.74 -6.07 -2.95
N LEU A 86 12.68 -6.87 -2.96
CA LEU A 86 11.32 -6.43 -2.61
C LEU A 86 11.25 -5.91 -1.17
N ASP A 87 11.88 -6.61 -0.23
CA ASP A 87 11.97 -6.19 1.17
C ASP A 87 12.76 -4.88 1.32
N ALA A 88 13.86 -4.72 0.59
CA ALA A 88 14.66 -3.49 0.61
C ALA A 88 13.84 -2.28 0.13
N LEU A 89 13.11 -2.41 -0.98
CA LEU A 89 12.20 -1.37 -1.47
C LEU A 89 11.13 -1.03 -0.43
N ASN A 90 10.57 -2.05 0.24
CA ASN A 90 9.60 -1.86 1.30
C ASN A 90 10.17 -1.13 2.53
N VAL A 91 11.37 -1.53 2.97
CA VAL A 91 12.06 -0.88 4.09
C VAL A 91 12.38 0.58 3.76
N GLU A 92 12.83 0.87 2.54
CA GLU A 92 13.07 2.23 2.08
C GLU A 92 11.77 3.06 2.09
N ALA A 93 10.68 2.54 1.51
CA ALA A 93 9.38 3.19 1.51
C ALA A 93 8.87 3.49 2.93
N LEU A 94 8.98 2.53 3.87
CA LEU A 94 8.57 2.74 5.25
C LEU A 94 9.42 3.81 5.97
N ARG A 95 10.72 3.89 5.67
CA ARG A 95 11.59 4.96 6.21
C ARG A 95 11.17 6.33 5.70
N ILE A 96 10.85 6.43 4.41
CA ILE A 96 10.35 7.67 3.78
C ILE A 96 9.01 8.06 4.39
N LEU A 97 8.07 7.12 4.55
CA LEU A 97 6.76 7.38 5.14
C LEU A 97 6.86 7.86 6.59
N ARG A 98 7.74 7.24 7.39
CA ARG A 98 7.99 7.67 8.77
C ARG A 98 8.56 9.09 8.83
N PHE A 99 9.53 9.41 7.97
CA PHE A 99 10.05 10.78 7.88
C PHE A 99 8.93 11.77 7.48
N ALA A 100 8.12 11.45 6.47
CA ALA A 100 6.99 12.28 6.07
C ALA A 100 5.98 12.49 7.23
N TYR A 101 5.72 11.44 8.02
CA TYR A 101 4.88 11.52 9.21
C TYR A 101 5.43 12.49 10.26
N GLU A 102 6.72 12.38 10.60
CA GLU A 102 7.39 13.26 11.56
C GLU A 102 7.35 14.73 11.10
N ARG A 103 7.61 14.99 9.81
CA ARG A 103 7.51 16.34 9.24
C ARG A 103 6.08 16.86 9.23
N MET A 104 5.09 16.00 8.94
CA MET A 104 3.69 16.37 8.96
C MET A 104 3.23 16.76 10.38
N GLN A 105 3.61 16.00 11.41
CA GLN A 105 3.28 16.37 12.81
C GLN A 105 3.91 17.72 13.19
N CYS A 106 5.18 17.92 12.83
CA CYS A 106 5.87 19.19 13.08
C CYS A 106 5.16 20.38 12.40
N ALA A 107 4.68 20.22 11.17
CA ALA A 107 3.93 21.26 10.46
C ALA A 107 2.59 21.57 11.15
N MET A 108 1.87 20.54 11.62
CA MET A 108 0.59 20.71 12.33
C MET A 108 0.75 21.39 13.69
N GLU A 109 1.92 21.29 14.31
CA GLU A 109 2.26 21.96 15.57
C GLU A 109 2.77 23.40 15.37
N GLY A 110 2.79 23.90 14.12
CA GLY A 110 3.29 25.24 13.79
C GLY A 110 4.82 25.34 13.75
N GLY A 111 5.51 24.20 13.63
CA GLY A 111 6.96 24.14 13.46
C GLY A 111 7.41 24.59 12.07
N ASP A 112 8.68 24.97 11.97
CA ASP A 112 9.30 25.36 10.70
C ASP A 112 9.54 24.11 9.82
N VAL A 113 8.71 23.97 8.79
CA VAL A 113 8.72 22.85 7.86
C VAL A 113 8.84 23.34 6.43
N ASP A 114 9.85 22.85 5.73
CA ASP A 114 9.89 22.88 4.28
C ASP A 114 8.80 21.96 3.72
N LEU A 115 7.65 22.56 3.42
CA LEU A 115 6.46 21.86 2.94
C LEU A 115 6.64 21.35 1.51
N GLU A 116 7.46 22.01 0.68
CA GLU A 116 7.80 21.52 -0.66
C GLU A 116 8.61 20.23 -0.56
N MET A 117 9.60 20.18 0.35
CA MET A 117 10.36 18.98 0.64
C MET A 117 9.48 17.85 1.20
N LEU A 118 8.47 18.17 2.02
CA LEU A 118 7.50 17.18 2.50
C LEU A 118 6.67 16.59 1.34
N ILE A 119 6.16 17.43 0.44
CA ILE A 119 5.42 16.98 -0.75
C ILE A 119 6.31 16.11 -1.64
N ALA A 120 7.54 16.53 -1.90
CA ALA A 120 8.52 15.75 -2.65
C ALA A 120 8.83 14.39 -1.98
N THR A 121 8.93 14.37 -0.64
CA THR A 121 9.11 13.12 0.12
C THR A 121 7.94 12.17 -0.08
N MET A 122 6.70 12.67 -0.04
CA MET A 122 5.50 11.87 -0.29
C MET A 122 5.49 11.31 -1.73
N GLU A 123 5.96 12.09 -2.70
CA GLU A 123 6.10 11.65 -4.08
C GLU A 123 7.14 10.52 -4.20
N VAL A 124 8.31 10.67 -3.56
CA VAL A 124 9.36 9.65 -3.55
C VAL A 124 8.85 8.32 -2.94
N TYR A 125 8.04 8.36 -1.88
CA TYR A 125 7.37 7.15 -1.38
C TYR A 125 6.55 6.46 -2.47
N CYS A 126 5.74 7.24 -3.20
CA CYS A 126 4.87 6.69 -4.23
C CYS A 126 5.69 6.05 -5.35
N LEU A 127 6.80 6.67 -5.75
CA LEU A 127 7.72 6.16 -6.76
C LEU A 127 8.37 4.84 -6.33
N ARG A 128 8.82 4.72 -5.06
CA ARG A 128 9.37 3.46 -4.52
C ARG A 128 8.34 2.34 -4.51
N MET A 129 7.10 2.65 -4.17
CA MET A 129 6.03 1.67 -4.25
C MET A 129 5.73 1.28 -5.69
N LEU A 130 5.71 2.22 -6.65
CA LEU A 130 5.53 1.91 -8.07
C LEU A 130 6.67 1.03 -8.63
N GLU A 131 7.91 1.28 -8.24
CA GLU A 131 9.08 0.44 -8.57
C GLU A 131 8.91 -0.98 -8.05
N ARG A 132 8.49 -1.13 -6.78
CA ARG A 132 8.15 -2.44 -6.21
C ARG A 132 7.04 -3.13 -7.01
N LEU A 133 6.00 -2.41 -7.40
CA LEU A 133 4.89 -2.98 -8.17
C LEU A 133 5.34 -3.47 -9.55
N ALA A 134 6.29 -2.79 -10.20
CA ALA A 134 6.90 -3.25 -11.45
C ALA A 134 7.68 -4.56 -11.24
N LEU A 135 8.54 -4.60 -10.22
CA LEU A 135 9.33 -5.79 -9.91
C LEU A 135 8.46 -7.02 -9.57
N GLU A 136 7.34 -6.81 -8.89
CA GLU A 136 6.36 -7.87 -8.61
C GLU A 136 5.77 -8.47 -9.90
N GLU A 137 5.45 -7.66 -10.90
CA GLU A 137 4.89 -8.17 -12.15
C GLU A 137 5.92 -8.78 -13.08
N GLU A 138 7.07 -8.13 -13.21
CA GLU A 138 8.11 -8.50 -14.16
C GLU A 138 8.88 -9.74 -13.70
N GLU A 139 9.08 -9.91 -12.38
CA GLU A 139 9.89 -11.00 -11.85
C GLU A 139 9.09 -11.93 -10.92
N LEU A 140 8.36 -11.39 -9.93
CA LEU A 140 7.70 -12.21 -8.91
C LEU A 140 6.58 -13.09 -9.50
N PHE A 141 5.74 -12.57 -10.39
CA PHE A 141 4.65 -13.34 -10.99
C PHE A 141 5.13 -14.51 -11.85
N PRO A 142 6.13 -14.34 -12.76
CA PRO A 142 6.75 -15.47 -13.45
C PRO A 142 7.38 -16.50 -12.52
N VAL A 143 8.01 -16.07 -11.42
CA VAL A 143 8.55 -16.97 -10.39
C VAL A 143 7.43 -17.75 -9.72
N ALA A 144 6.40 -17.07 -9.22
CA ALA A 144 5.24 -17.69 -8.57
C ALA A 144 4.58 -18.74 -9.48
N SER A 145 4.42 -18.42 -10.77
CA SER A 145 3.78 -19.28 -11.75
C SER A 145 4.55 -20.58 -12.00
N ARG A 146 5.88 -20.55 -11.91
CA ARG A 146 6.75 -21.72 -12.11
C ARG A 146 6.92 -22.56 -10.85
N MET A 147 6.97 -21.89 -9.70
CA MET A 147 7.33 -22.53 -8.43
C MET A 147 6.14 -23.13 -7.70
N LEU A 148 4.99 -22.46 -7.75
CA LEU A 148 3.82 -22.91 -7.01
C LEU A 148 3.04 -23.93 -7.85
N SER A 149 2.81 -25.09 -7.24
CA SER A 149 1.95 -26.13 -7.78
C SER A 149 0.49 -25.65 -7.88
N ASN A 150 -0.31 -26.34 -8.70
CA ASN A 150 -1.75 -26.04 -8.81
C ASN A 150 -2.48 -26.17 -7.46
N GLU A 151 -2.03 -27.08 -6.59
CA GLU A 151 -2.59 -27.26 -5.26
C GLU A 151 -2.25 -26.09 -4.33
N GLU A 152 -1.02 -25.56 -4.39
CA GLU A 152 -0.64 -24.34 -3.68
C GLU A 152 -1.45 -23.14 -4.16
N TRP A 153 -1.58 -22.95 -5.47
CA TRP A 153 -2.44 -21.90 -6.04
C TRP A 153 -3.88 -22.03 -5.56
N PHE A 154 -4.42 -23.25 -5.51
CA PHE A 154 -5.77 -23.49 -4.99
C PHE A 154 -5.87 -23.12 -3.50
N ARG A 155 -4.89 -23.52 -2.67
CA ARG A 155 -4.84 -23.17 -1.25
C ARG A 155 -4.75 -21.66 -1.02
N LEU A 156 -3.96 -20.94 -1.81
CA LEU A 156 -3.86 -19.48 -1.75
C LEU A 156 -5.18 -18.81 -2.13
N ALA A 157 -5.81 -19.25 -3.22
CA ALA A 157 -7.10 -18.74 -3.66
C ALA A 157 -8.19 -18.95 -2.59
N ALA A 158 -8.23 -20.13 -1.97
CA ALA A 158 -9.16 -20.42 -0.87
C ALA A 158 -8.97 -19.48 0.32
N ARG A 159 -7.71 -19.25 0.76
CA ARG A 159 -7.39 -18.29 1.83
C ARG A 159 -7.83 -16.87 1.48
N CYS A 160 -7.60 -16.44 0.24
CA CYS A 160 -8.02 -15.12 -0.23
C CYS A 160 -9.54 -14.92 -0.14
N LEU A 161 -10.34 -15.96 -0.46
CA LEU A 161 -11.79 -15.91 -0.36
C LEU A 161 -12.27 -15.89 1.09
N SER A 162 -11.68 -16.69 1.97
CA SER A 162 -12.00 -16.70 3.40
C SER A 162 -11.75 -15.34 4.05
N ASP A 163 -10.61 -14.72 3.76
CA ASP A 163 -10.28 -13.40 4.29
C ASP A 163 -11.15 -12.29 3.73
N ALA A 164 -11.56 -12.37 2.47
CA ALA A 164 -12.54 -11.44 1.90
C ALA A 164 -13.89 -11.54 2.62
N GLY A 165 -14.35 -12.75 2.93
CA GLY A 165 -15.56 -12.98 3.74
C GLY A 165 -15.45 -12.38 5.14
N ALA A 166 -14.36 -12.66 5.85
CA ALA A 166 -14.13 -12.14 7.21
C ALA A 166 -14.08 -10.60 7.24
N ARG A 167 -13.45 -9.96 6.24
CA ARG A 167 -13.41 -8.49 6.12
C ARG A 167 -14.80 -7.91 5.82
N HIS A 168 -15.59 -8.57 4.99
CA HIS A 168 -16.95 -8.15 4.68
C HIS A 168 -17.87 -8.22 5.91
N ASP A 169 -17.75 -9.29 6.71
CA ASP A 169 -18.51 -9.45 7.95
C ASP A 169 -18.09 -8.45 9.04
N ALA A 170 -16.78 -8.19 9.19
CA ALA A 170 -16.28 -7.18 10.11
C ALA A 170 -16.77 -5.77 9.74
N CYS A 171 -16.76 -5.43 8.44
CA CYS A 171 -17.32 -4.18 7.93
C CYS A 171 -18.82 -4.08 8.26
N ARG A 172 -19.59 -5.14 7.98
CA ARG A 172 -21.03 -5.19 8.26
C ARG A 172 -21.36 -5.03 9.75
N GLN A 173 -20.58 -5.65 10.63
CA GLN A 173 -20.72 -5.52 12.09
C GLN A 173 -20.36 -4.11 12.58
N SER A 174 -19.32 -3.50 12.03
CA SER A 174 -18.94 -2.12 12.38
C SER A 174 -20.00 -1.09 11.96
N CYS A 175 -20.62 -1.27 10.79
CA CYS A 175 -21.69 -0.41 10.29
C CYS A 175 -23.00 -0.57 11.09
N SER A 176 -23.29 -1.77 11.61
CA SER A 176 -24.46 -2.01 12.46
C SER A 176 -24.26 -1.56 13.91
N ALA A 177 -23.01 -1.39 14.37
CA ALA A 177 -22.68 -0.80 15.67
C ALA A 177 -22.56 0.75 15.65
N GLY A 178 -22.45 1.38 14.47
CA GLY A 178 -22.21 2.82 14.31
C GLY A 178 -23.39 3.76 14.58
N GLY A 179 -24.54 3.24 15.03
CA GLY A 179 -25.76 4.04 15.25
C GLY A 179 -25.75 4.99 16.46
N ARG A 180 -24.74 4.94 17.35
CA ARG A 180 -24.63 5.87 18.50
C ARG A 180 -23.17 6.06 18.92
N ALA A 181 -22.53 7.16 18.50
CA ALA A 181 -21.51 7.84 19.31
C ALA A 181 -21.12 9.19 18.68
N HIS A 182 -21.55 10.27 19.33
CA HIS A 182 -21.02 11.62 19.15
C HIS A 182 -19.56 11.70 19.64
N GLY A 183 -18.73 12.40 18.87
CA GLY A 183 -17.53 13.13 19.29
C GLY A 183 -16.50 12.41 20.16
N ARG A 184 -15.44 11.88 19.56
CA ARG A 184 -14.10 11.78 20.19
C ARG A 184 -13.02 11.71 19.10
N ARG A 185 -12.09 12.67 19.16
CA ARG A 185 -10.85 12.72 18.35
C ARG A 185 -10.14 11.36 18.46
N ARG A 186 -9.90 10.70 17.33
CA ARG A 186 -9.09 9.49 17.24
C ARG A 186 -7.63 9.89 17.07
N TYR A 187 -6.83 9.64 18.09
CA TYR A 187 -5.38 9.55 17.95
C TYR A 187 -5.06 8.29 17.13
N TYR A 188 -4.36 8.46 16.02
CA TYR A 188 -3.83 7.34 15.24
C TYR A 188 -2.49 6.91 15.84
N TYR A 189 -2.48 5.78 16.54
CA TYR A 189 -1.25 5.04 16.82
C TYR A 189 -0.90 4.17 15.61
N VAL A 190 0.35 4.20 15.19
CA VAL A 190 0.95 3.28 14.21
C VAL A 190 2.04 2.50 14.94
N HIS A 191 1.96 1.16 14.90
CA HIS A 191 3.00 0.24 15.38
C HIS A 191 3.91 -0.14 14.22
#